data_AF-A0A1M7Y3N2-F1
#
_entry.id   AF-A0A1M7Y3N2-F1
#
_cell.length_a   1.000
_cell.length_b   1.000
_cell.length_c   1.000
_cell.angle_alpha   90.00
_cell.angle_beta   90.00
_cell.angle_gamma   90.00
#
_symmetry.space_group_name_H-M   'P 1'
#
loop_
_entity.id
_entity.type
_entity.pdbx_description
1 polymer ?
#
loop_
_entity_poly.entity_id
_entity_poly.type
_entity_poly.pdbx_seq_one_letter_code
_entity_poly.pdbx_strand_id
1 'polypeptide(L)'
;MPDKQSFYQEINETTIFDENFHKKVYGYSVCDESFLPTVAAKLTGIGRKDVIQAYNEWFTRWKAEDDKVMKSVAEWYMKECDKKFEEFQKEQQEKAVEDWKQKKIALLLEKKNLLLLTEN
;
A
#
# COMPACT_ATOMS: atom_id res chain seq x y z
N MET A 1 14.05 3.65 -22.08
CA MET A 1 13.75 4.94 -21.39
C MET A 1 15.09 5.61 -21.19
N PRO A 2 15.29 6.88 -21.60
CA PRO A 2 16.57 7.57 -21.34
C PRO A 2 16.85 7.56 -19.83
N ASP A 3 18.10 7.54 -19.43
CA ASP A 3 18.45 7.73 -18.01
C ASP A 3 18.22 9.20 -17.59
N LYS A 4 18.19 9.44 -16.27
CA LYS A 4 17.90 10.77 -15.69
C LYS A 4 18.79 11.88 -16.29
N GLN A 5 20.07 11.59 -16.51
CA GLN A 5 21.02 12.57 -16.99
C GLN A 5 20.81 12.87 -18.47
N SER A 6 20.65 11.83 -19.31
CA SER A 6 20.32 11.99 -20.72
C SER A 6 19.02 12.78 -20.92
N PHE A 7 17.97 12.43 -20.16
CA PHE A 7 16.70 13.17 -20.19
C PHE A 7 16.89 14.66 -19.83
N TYR A 8 17.64 14.96 -18.77
CA TYR A 8 17.92 16.35 -18.40
C TYR A 8 18.66 17.10 -19.49
N GLN A 9 19.65 16.49 -20.15
CA GLN A 9 20.44 17.14 -21.20
C GLN A 9 19.60 17.47 -22.44
N GLU A 10 18.66 16.60 -22.80
CA GLU A 10 17.76 16.77 -23.95
C GLU A 10 16.80 17.96 -23.82
N ILE A 11 16.55 18.46 -22.60
CA ILE A 11 15.66 19.62 -22.37
C ILE A 11 16.24 20.86 -23.05
N ASN A 12 15.45 21.47 -23.93
CA ASN A 12 15.77 22.67 -24.70
C ASN A 12 14.48 23.38 -25.17
N GLU A 13 14.61 24.45 -25.96
CA GLU A 13 13.49 25.27 -26.44
C GLU A 13 12.50 24.51 -27.34
N THR A 14 12.96 23.47 -28.04
CA THR A 14 12.14 22.67 -28.96
C THR A 14 11.54 21.42 -28.31
N THR A 15 11.81 21.22 -27.02
CA THR A 15 11.29 20.09 -26.24
C THR A 15 9.76 20.15 -26.18
N ILE A 16 9.14 18.98 -26.33
CA ILE A 16 7.69 18.83 -26.16
C ILE A 16 7.38 18.64 -24.68
N PHE A 17 6.72 19.63 -24.09
CA PHE A 17 6.35 19.66 -22.67
C PHE A 17 4.93 19.14 -22.46
N ASP A 18 4.73 17.85 -22.77
CA ASP A 18 3.46 17.16 -22.60
C ASP A 18 3.34 16.46 -21.23
N GLU A 19 2.25 15.73 -21.03
CA GLU A 19 2.05 14.94 -19.80
C GLU A 19 3.16 13.90 -19.58
N ASN A 20 3.72 13.32 -20.65
CA ASN A 20 4.82 12.36 -20.54
C ASN A 20 6.09 13.02 -20.03
N PHE A 21 6.37 14.26 -20.44
CA PHE A 21 7.44 15.07 -19.87
C PHE A 21 7.23 15.24 -18.35
N HIS A 22 6.03 15.65 -17.92
CA HIS A 22 5.74 15.81 -16.49
C HIS A 22 5.88 14.50 -15.70
N LYS A 23 5.38 13.38 -16.24
CA LYS A 23 5.54 12.04 -15.64
C LYS A 23 6.99 11.65 -15.48
N LYS A 24 7.85 11.92 -16.48
CA LYS A 24 9.29 11.65 -16.38
C LYS A 24 9.96 12.51 -15.31
N VAL A 25 9.67 13.81 -15.29
CA VAL A 25 10.20 14.72 -14.24
C VAL A 25 9.80 14.22 -12.85
N TYR A 26 8.52 13.90 -12.66
CA TYR A 26 8.03 13.34 -11.41
C TYR A 26 8.73 12.03 -11.06
N GLY A 27 8.77 11.07 -11.97
CA GLY A 27 9.38 9.75 -11.74
C GLY A 27 10.84 9.82 -11.30
N TYR A 28 11.65 10.71 -11.89
CA TYR A 28 13.02 10.92 -11.42
C TYR A 28 13.07 11.69 -10.10
N SER A 29 12.16 12.63 -9.87
CA SER A 29 12.12 13.41 -8.62
C SER A 29 11.74 12.59 -7.39
N VAL A 30 11.00 11.48 -7.56
CA VAL A 30 10.64 10.56 -6.47
C VAL A 30 11.87 9.92 -5.85
N CYS A 31 12.89 9.61 -6.65
CA CYS A 31 14.15 9.02 -6.18
C CYS A 31 15.25 10.05 -5.92
N ASP A 32 15.06 11.30 -6.37
CA ASP A 32 16.02 12.39 -6.26
C ASP A 32 15.27 13.72 -6.13
N GLU A 33 15.05 14.16 -4.91
CA GLU A 33 14.32 15.38 -4.58
C GLU A 33 14.95 16.64 -5.21
N SER A 34 16.26 16.62 -5.51
CA SER A 34 16.96 17.75 -6.13
C SER A 34 16.64 17.91 -7.62
N PHE A 35 16.12 16.86 -8.26
CA PHE A 35 15.91 16.85 -9.70
C PHE A 35 14.87 17.85 -10.18
N LEU A 36 13.75 17.98 -9.46
CA LEU A 36 12.69 18.91 -9.81
C LEU A 36 13.16 20.38 -9.77
N PRO A 37 13.82 20.86 -8.69
CA PRO A 37 14.47 22.17 -8.67
C PRO A 37 15.47 22.38 -9.82
N THR A 38 16.29 21.37 -10.13
CA THR A 38 17.28 21.43 -11.22
C THR A 38 16.62 21.59 -12.59
N VAL A 39 15.54 20.83 -12.86
CA VAL A 39 14.76 20.97 -14.10
C VAL A 39 14.08 22.35 -14.16
N ALA A 40 13.51 22.83 -13.06
CA ALA A 40 12.89 24.15 -12.98
C ALA A 40 13.88 25.28 -13.28
N ALA A 41 15.12 25.18 -12.78
CA ALA A 41 16.19 26.14 -13.09
C ALA A 41 16.55 26.10 -14.58
N LYS A 42 16.67 24.90 -15.19
CA LYS A 42 16.94 24.75 -16.62
C LYS A 42 15.81 25.34 -17.48
N LEU A 43 14.56 25.04 -17.15
CA LEU A 43 13.38 25.60 -17.82
C LEU A 43 13.36 27.13 -17.74
N THR A 44 13.71 27.70 -16.57
CA THR A 44 13.86 29.15 -16.41
C THR A 44 14.96 29.71 -17.30
N GLY A 45 16.09 29.01 -17.42
CA GLY A 45 17.21 29.41 -18.28
C GLY A 45 16.88 29.46 -19.77
N ILE A 46 15.96 28.60 -20.23
CA ILE A 46 15.46 28.59 -21.62
C ILE A 46 14.15 29.37 -21.80
N GLY A 47 13.75 30.18 -20.80
CA GLY A 47 12.54 31.03 -20.88
C GLY A 47 11.21 30.30 -20.76
N ARG A 48 11.19 29.02 -20.36
CA ARG A 48 10.00 28.15 -20.27
C ARG A 48 9.44 28.03 -18.86
N LYS A 49 9.25 29.16 -18.16
CA LYS A 49 8.66 29.19 -16.81
C LYS A 49 7.21 28.72 -16.78
N ASP A 50 6.48 28.89 -17.89
CA ASP A 50 5.12 28.40 -18.11
C ASP A 50 4.99 26.89 -17.85
N VAL A 51 6.02 26.11 -18.22
CA VAL A 51 6.04 24.66 -18.04
C VAL A 51 6.05 24.26 -16.57
N ILE A 52 6.68 25.06 -15.70
CA ILE A 52 6.70 24.78 -14.25
C ILE A 52 5.29 24.91 -13.67
N GLN A 53 4.54 25.92 -14.12
CA GLN A 53 3.15 26.08 -13.73
C GLN A 53 2.29 24.91 -14.24
N ALA A 54 2.44 24.53 -15.52
CA ALA A 54 1.73 23.40 -16.09
C ALA A 54 2.04 22.07 -15.37
N TYR A 55 3.29 21.87 -14.95
CA TYR A 55 3.68 20.72 -14.13
C TYR A 55 2.95 20.71 -12.78
N ASN A 56 2.89 21.84 -12.06
CA ASN A 56 2.21 21.92 -10.76
C ASN A 56 0.70 21.64 -10.88
N GLU A 57 0.06 22.17 -11.93
CA GLU A 57 -1.36 21.91 -12.22
C GLU A 57 -1.61 20.44 -12.57
N TRP A 58 -0.73 19.84 -13.37
CA TRP A 58 -0.76 18.41 -13.64
C TRP A 58 -0.56 17.57 -12.36
N PHE A 59 0.46 17.88 -11.57
CA PHE A 59 0.82 17.13 -10.36
C PHE A 59 -0.31 17.16 -9.34
N THR A 60 -0.95 18.32 -9.16
CA THR A 60 -2.10 18.47 -8.25
C THR A 60 -3.26 17.57 -8.66
N ARG A 61 -3.60 17.53 -9.96
CA ARG A 61 -4.67 16.66 -10.48
C ARG A 61 -4.30 15.19 -10.36
N TRP A 62 -3.10 14.82 -10.80
CA TRP A 62 -2.60 13.46 -10.72
C TRP A 62 -2.58 12.95 -9.28
N LYS A 63 -2.12 13.76 -8.32
CA LYS A 63 -2.05 13.39 -6.91
C LYS A 63 -3.45 13.19 -6.30
N ALA A 64 -4.41 14.05 -6.65
CA ALA A 64 -5.79 13.91 -6.18
C ALA A 64 -6.46 12.63 -6.71
N GLU A 65 -6.18 12.25 -7.97
CA GLU A 65 -6.65 11.00 -8.55
C GLU A 65 -6.00 9.77 -7.90
N ASP A 66 -4.67 9.82 -7.72
CA ASP A 66 -3.90 8.77 -7.05
C ASP A 66 -4.40 8.53 -5.61
N ASP A 67 -4.60 9.60 -4.83
CA ASP A 67 -5.10 9.51 -3.46
C ASP A 67 -6.50 8.91 -3.39
N LYS A 68 -7.37 9.20 -4.37
CA LYS A 68 -8.71 8.61 -4.45
C LYS A 68 -8.64 7.10 -4.73
N VAL A 69 -7.75 6.69 -5.63
CA VAL A 69 -7.53 5.26 -5.93
C VAL A 69 -6.94 4.55 -4.71
N MET A 70 -5.89 5.10 -4.11
CA MET A 70 -5.23 4.51 -2.94
C MET A 70 -6.17 4.41 -1.75
N LYS A 71 -7.04 5.40 -1.53
CA LYS A 71 -8.09 5.31 -0.50
C LYS A 71 -9.01 4.12 -0.72
N SER A 72 -9.43 3.90 -1.97
CA SER A 72 -10.32 2.78 -2.32
C SER A 72 -9.64 1.42 -2.12
N VAL A 73 -8.36 1.32 -2.46
CA VAL A 73 -7.54 0.12 -2.22
C VAL A 73 -7.35 -0.14 -0.73
N ALA A 74 -7.07 0.91 0.05
CA ALA A 74 -6.93 0.80 1.50
C ALA A 74 -8.24 0.34 2.16
N GLU A 75 -9.38 0.91 1.76
CA GLU A 75 -10.70 0.50 2.23
C GLU A 75 -11.02 -0.96 1.89
N TRP A 76 -10.67 -1.41 0.69
CA TRP A 76 -10.82 -2.81 0.31
C TRP A 76 -9.93 -3.72 1.16
N TYR A 77 -8.66 -3.36 1.34
CA TYR A 77 -7.71 -4.16 2.11
C TYR A 77 -8.11 -4.29 3.58
N MET A 78 -8.60 -3.22 4.20
CA MET A 78 -9.14 -3.28 5.57
C MET A 78 -10.30 -4.28 5.68
N LYS A 79 -11.23 -4.30 4.72
CA LYS A 79 -12.34 -5.26 4.71
C LYS A 79 -11.86 -6.71 4.59
N GLU A 80 -10.82 -6.96 3.80
CA GLU A 80 -10.21 -8.29 3.71
C GLU A 80 -9.52 -8.71 5.01
N CYS A 81 -8.88 -7.76 5.72
CA CYS A 81 -8.33 -8.01 7.05
C CYS A 81 -9.42 -8.35 8.06
N ASP A 82 -10.51 -7.58 8.10
CA ASP A 82 -11.63 -7.82 9.01
C ASP A 82 -12.25 -9.21 8.77
N LYS A 83 -12.47 -9.57 7.51
CA LYS A 83 -12.99 -10.90 7.15
C LYS A 83 -12.09 -12.03 7.63
N LYS A 84 -10.78 -11.93 7.40
CA LYS A 84 -9.81 -12.93 7.87
C LYS A 84 -9.77 -13.01 9.39
N PHE A 85 -9.93 -11.87 10.06
CA PHE A 85 -9.96 -11.84 11.52
C PHE A 85 -11.23 -12.51 12.08
N GLU A 86 -12.39 -12.29 11.47
CA GLU A 86 -13.64 -12.99 11.83
C GLU A 86 -13.53 -14.50 11.62
N GLU A 87 -12.94 -14.94 10.50
CA GLU A 87 -12.67 -16.36 10.21
C GLU A 87 -11.75 -16.97 11.29
N PHE A 88 -10.65 -16.29 11.60
CA PHE A 88 -9.74 -16.71 12.67
C PHE A 88 -10.46 -16.81 14.03
N GLN A 89 -11.30 -15.85 14.38
CA GLN A 89 -12.05 -15.88 15.64
C GLN A 89 -13.01 -17.08 15.71
N LYS A 90 -13.71 -17.40 14.63
CA LYS A 90 -14.60 -18.57 14.56
C LYS A 90 -13.82 -19.86 14.74
N GLU A 91 -12.69 -20.03 14.05
CA GLU A 91 -11.83 -21.20 14.21
C GLU A 91 -11.33 -21.37 15.65
N GLN A 92 -10.97 -20.27 16.32
CA GLN A 92 -10.53 -20.32 17.72
C GLN A 92 -11.67 -20.72 18.67
N GLN A 93 -12.88 -20.23 18.43
CA GLN A 93 -14.06 -20.63 19.21
C GLN A 93 -14.37 -22.12 19.02
N GLU A 94 -14.34 -22.61 17.78
CA GLU A 94 -14.57 -24.03 17.48
C GLU A 94 -13.53 -24.92 18.14
N LYS A 95 -12.25 -24.57 18.07
CA LYS A 95 -11.18 -25.27 18.79
C LYS A 95 -11.40 -25.27 20.30
N ALA A 96 -11.74 -24.13 20.89
CA ALA A 96 -12.00 -24.03 22.33
C ALA A 96 -13.18 -24.91 22.77
N VAL A 97 -14.24 -25.00 21.96
CA VAL A 97 -15.39 -25.87 22.21
C VAL A 97 -14.98 -27.35 22.13
N GLU A 98 -14.21 -27.73 21.12
CA GLU A 98 -13.75 -29.11 20.95
C GLU A 98 -12.80 -29.54 22.07
N ASP A 99 -11.83 -28.70 22.42
CA ASP A 99 -10.93 -28.92 23.56
C ASP A 99 -11.70 -29.09 24.87
N TRP A 100 -12.75 -28.28 25.09
CA TRP A 100 -13.60 -28.40 26.27
C TRP A 100 -14.36 -29.73 26.30
N LYS A 101 -14.91 -30.18 25.16
CA LYS A 101 -15.59 -31.48 25.06
C LYS A 101 -14.62 -32.62 25.37
N GLN A 102 -13.43 -32.61 24.79
CA GLN A 102 -12.41 -33.63 25.03
C GLN A 102 -12.00 -33.68 26.50
N LYS A 103 -11.75 -32.52 27.11
CA LYS A 103 -11.45 -32.41 28.55
C LYS A 103 -12.58 -32.95 29.42
N LYS A 104 -13.83 -32.65 29.08
CA LYS A 104 -15.00 -33.17 29.80
C LYS A 104 -15.08 -34.70 29.71
N ILE A 105 -14.85 -35.28 28.54
CA ILE A 105 -14.84 -36.74 28.35
C ILE A 105 -13.73 -37.37 29.20
N ALA A 106 -12.52 -36.80 29.19
CA ALA A 106 -11.40 -37.29 29.99
C ALA A 106 -11.73 -37.29 31.50
N LEU A 107 -12.30 -36.19 32.01
CA LEU A 107 -12.71 -36.08 33.42
C LEU A 107 -13.81 -37.08 33.79
N LEU A 108 -14.76 -37.34 32.88
CA LEU A 108 -15.82 -38.33 33.12
C LEU A 108 -15.27 -39.76 33.17
N LEU A 109 -14.31 -40.09 32.30
CA LEU A 109 -13.62 -41.39 32.31
C LEU A 109 -12.81 -41.57 33.59
N GLU A 110 -12.07 -40.54 34.00
CA GLU A 110 -11.31 -40.54 35.25
C GLU A 110 -12.23 -40.76 36.46
N LYS A 111 -13.34 -40.01 36.54
CA LYS A 111 -14.33 -40.19 37.60
C LYS A 111 -14.89 -41.61 37.64
N LYS A 112 -15.21 -42.21 36.48
CA LYS A 112 -15.70 -43.59 36.40
C LYS A 112 -14.67 -44.58 36.95
N ASN A 113 -13.40 -44.43 36.58
CA ASN A 113 -12.33 -45.31 37.05
C ASN A 113 -12.13 -45.23 38.56
N LEU A 114 -12.20 -44.02 39.13
CA LEU A 114 -12.10 -43.83 40.58
C LEU A 114 -13.24 -44.52 41.33
N LEU A 115 -14.47 -44.43 40.83
CA LEU A 115 -15.63 -45.09 41.44
C LEU A 115 -15.49 -46.61 41.46
N LEU A 116 -15.02 -47.20 40.36
CA LEU A 116 -14.76 -48.65 40.27
C LEU A 116 -13.66 -49.13 41.23
N LEU A 117 -12.70 -48.26 41.57
CA LEU A 117 -11.65 -48.57 42.55
C LEU A 117 -12.13 -48.48 44.00
N THR A 118 -13.19 -47.71 44.26
CA THR A 118 -13.79 -47.56 45.60
C THR A 118 -14.88 -48.57 45.91
N GLU A 119 -15.35 -49.33 44.91
CA GLU A 119 -16.38 -50.36 45.05
C GLU A 119 -15.82 -51.80 45.21
N ASN A 120 -14.48 -51.97 45.20
CA ASN A 120 -13.76 -53.19 45.59
C ASN A 120 -13.14 -53.05 46.99
#